data_AF-A0AAX3ZCC6-F1
#
_entry.id   AF-A0AAX3ZCC6-F1
#
_cell.length_a   1.000
_cell.length_b   1.000
_cell.length_c   1.000
_cell.angle_alpha   90.00
_cell.angle_beta   90.00
_cell.angle_gamma   90.00
#
_symmetry.space_group_name_H-M   'P 1'
#
loop_
_entity.id
_entity.type
_entity.pdbx_description
1 polymer ?
#
loop_
_entity_poly.entity_id
_entity_poly.type
_entity_poly.pdbx_seq_one_letter_code
_entity_poly.pdbx_strand_id
1 'polypeptide(L)'
;MTTAGTPDETTVTPGGRTADASVETIQREMTAFARRARASAGRMHPELSLVSYTLLGHLEERDGCRATDLAAHYALDKSTVSRQVSALERTGLVERRVDPDDHRVQVLHLTEAGRRILAQVTESRRAAVRERLADWSEEDLARFSAYLERYNAWPDAPADGDRDRDPGPGHVRWTGTH
;
A
#
# COMPACT_ATOMS: atom_id res chain seq x y z
N MET A 1 34.87 45.38 37.88
CA MET A 1 34.69 44.02 38.43
C MET A 1 33.27 43.60 38.06
N THR A 2 33.12 43.01 36.86
CA THR A 2 31.83 42.70 36.23
C THR A 2 31.75 41.18 36.13
N THR A 3 30.89 40.56 36.93
CA THR A 3 30.60 39.13 36.82
C THR A 3 29.37 38.97 35.95
N ALA A 4 29.59 38.57 34.70
CA ALA A 4 28.59 37.92 33.88
C ALA A 4 28.59 36.43 34.26
N GLY A 5 27.50 35.97 34.87
CA GLY A 5 27.19 34.55 35.06
C GLY A 5 26.15 34.13 34.03
N THR A 6 26.57 33.25 33.15
CA THR A 6 25.87 32.54 32.05
C THR A 6 24.48 32.00 32.41
N PRO A 7 23.48 32.04 31.50
CA PRO A 7 22.28 31.25 31.63
C PRO A 7 22.49 29.84 31.05
N ASP A 8 22.22 28.86 31.91
CA ASP A 8 21.57 27.56 31.69
C ASP A 8 21.78 26.86 30.32
N GLU A 9 22.68 25.89 30.30
CA GLU A 9 22.85 24.96 29.19
C GLU A 9 21.91 23.77 29.37
N THR A 10 20.76 23.88 28.69
CA THR A 10 19.78 22.85 28.33
C THR A 10 20.25 21.41 28.54
N THR A 11 19.70 20.73 29.54
CA THR A 11 19.85 19.30 29.74
C THR A 11 19.09 18.53 28.65
N VAL A 12 19.79 18.13 27.59
CA VAL A 12 19.27 17.16 26.61
C VAL A 12 19.26 15.77 27.25
N THR A 13 18.07 15.25 27.55
CA THR A 13 17.86 13.90 28.09
C THR A 13 18.53 12.84 27.18
N PRO A 14 19.41 11.96 27.71
CA PRO A 14 20.18 11.00 26.91
C PRO A 14 19.34 10.05 26.06
N GLY A 15 18.11 9.73 26.48
CA GLY A 15 17.20 8.81 25.78
C GLY A 15 16.61 9.36 24.47
N GLY A 16 16.52 10.69 24.29
CA GLY A 16 15.98 11.28 23.07
C GLY A 16 16.89 11.10 21.85
N ARG A 17 18.21 11.26 22.06
CA ARG A 17 19.21 11.13 20.99
C ARG A 17 19.30 9.71 20.41
N THR A 18 19.09 8.68 21.23
CA THR A 18 19.10 7.28 20.78
C THR A 18 17.82 6.90 20.04
N ALA A 19 16.67 7.46 20.47
CA ALA A 19 15.40 7.27 19.77
C ALA A 19 15.45 7.92 18.37
N ASP A 20 15.93 9.16 18.27
CA ASP A 20 16.05 9.88 17.00
C ASP A 20 16.99 9.15 16.01
N ALA A 21 18.15 8.69 16.49
CA ALA A 21 19.09 7.91 15.67
C ALA A 21 18.50 6.56 15.19
N SER A 22 17.62 5.96 16.00
CA SER A 22 16.91 4.74 15.64
C SER A 22 15.85 5.03 14.56
N VAL A 23 15.11 6.14 14.68
CA VAL A 23 14.13 6.58 13.67
C VAL A 23 14.81 6.88 12.33
N GLU A 24 15.96 7.57 12.33
CA GLU A 24 16.74 7.82 11.11
C GLU A 24 17.22 6.52 10.46
N THR A 25 17.64 5.55 11.27
CA THR A 25 18.04 4.24 10.78
C THR A 25 16.86 3.49 10.17
N ILE A 26 15.69 3.49 10.83
CA ILE A 26 14.46 2.90 10.31
C ILE A 26 14.09 3.55 8.96
N GLN A 27 14.09 4.87 8.85
CA GLN A 27 13.76 5.58 7.61
C GLN A 27 14.70 5.21 6.45
N ARG A 28 16.00 5.15 6.73
CA ARG A 28 17.02 4.73 5.75
C ARG A 28 16.78 3.28 5.30
N GLU A 29 16.53 2.37 6.24
CA GLU A 29 16.29 0.96 5.91
C GLU A 29 14.96 0.74 5.20
N MET A 30 13.91 1.51 5.52
CA MET A 30 12.64 1.50 4.79
C MET A 30 12.83 1.93 3.34
N THR A 31 13.65 2.95 3.09
CA THR A 31 14.01 3.38 1.73
C THR A 31 14.77 2.28 0.98
N ALA A 32 15.73 1.64 1.64
CA ALA A 32 16.49 0.54 1.07
C ALA A 32 15.59 -0.69 0.79
N PHE A 33 14.65 -0.98 1.69
CA PHE A 33 13.64 -2.02 1.55
C PHE A 33 12.76 -1.77 0.33
N ALA A 34 12.16 -0.59 0.20
CA ALA A 34 11.32 -0.21 -0.94
C ALA A 34 12.06 -0.32 -2.27
N ARG A 35 13.31 0.16 -2.33
CA ARG A 35 14.18 0.03 -3.51
C ARG A 35 14.42 -1.43 -3.89
N ARG A 36 14.76 -2.28 -2.90
CA ARG A 36 14.96 -3.72 -3.12
C ARG A 36 13.68 -4.40 -3.57
N ALA A 37 12.53 -4.06 -3.00
CA ALA A 37 11.23 -4.59 -3.39
C ALA A 37 10.93 -4.27 -4.86
N ARG A 38 11.16 -3.02 -5.30
CA ARG A 38 10.97 -2.60 -6.70
C ARG A 38 11.93 -3.29 -7.67
N ALA A 39 13.20 -3.43 -7.31
CA ALA A 39 14.19 -4.15 -8.11
C ALA A 39 13.89 -5.65 -8.21
N SER A 40 13.33 -6.23 -7.15
CA SER A 40 12.91 -7.63 -7.12
C SER A 40 11.64 -7.86 -7.95
N ALA A 41 10.70 -6.91 -7.96
CA ALA A 41 9.50 -6.98 -8.78
C ALA A 41 9.82 -7.12 -10.29
N GLY A 42 10.89 -6.47 -10.77
CA GLY A 42 11.37 -6.63 -12.15
C GLY A 42 11.99 -8.01 -12.46
N ARG A 43 12.29 -8.82 -11.45
CA ARG A 43 12.86 -10.17 -11.58
C ARG A 43 11.87 -11.29 -11.24
N MET A 44 10.72 -10.98 -10.64
CA MET A 44 9.90 -11.96 -9.92
C MET A 44 8.86 -12.71 -10.76
N HIS A 45 8.50 -12.22 -11.94
CA HIS A 45 7.93 -13.01 -13.05
C HIS A 45 7.85 -12.04 -14.23
N PRO A 46 8.27 -12.38 -15.45
CA PRO A 46 8.15 -11.47 -16.60
C PRO A 46 6.69 -11.05 -16.89
N GLU A 47 5.71 -11.77 -16.32
CA GLU A 47 4.28 -11.59 -16.61
C GLU A 47 3.47 -10.92 -15.48
N LEU A 48 4.01 -10.74 -14.26
CA LEU A 48 3.25 -10.21 -13.12
C LEU A 48 4.00 -9.10 -12.38
N SER A 49 3.54 -7.86 -12.61
CA SER A 49 4.04 -6.70 -11.87
C SER A 49 3.68 -6.79 -10.37
N LEU A 50 4.38 -6.03 -9.52
CA LEU A 50 4.06 -5.95 -8.08
C LEU A 50 2.60 -5.53 -7.85
N VAL A 51 2.10 -4.58 -8.62
CA VAL A 51 0.71 -4.11 -8.55
C VAL A 51 -0.24 -5.23 -8.94
N SER A 52 0.02 -5.92 -10.03
CA SER A 52 -0.79 -7.04 -10.48
C SER A 52 -0.83 -8.17 -9.43
N TYR A 53 0.31 -8.49 -8.81
CA TYR A 53 0.40 -9.46 -7.71
C TYR A 53 -0.44 -9.05 -6.49
N THR A 54 -0.34 -7.78 -6.04
CA THR A 54 -1.12 -7.31 -4.89
C THR A 54 -2.62 -7.33 -5.21
N LEU A 55 -3.02 -6.95 -6.42
CA LEU A 55 -4.42 -7.03 -6.84
C LEU A 55 -4.94 -8.48 -6.82
N LEU A 56 -4.18 -9.45 -7.35
CA LEU A 56 -4.58 -10.86 -7.30
C LEU A 56 -4.69 -11.37 -5.85
N GLY A 57 -3.74 -11.02 -4.99
CA GLY A 57 -3.78 -11.37 -3.56
C GLY A 57 -5.03 -10.84 -2.86
N HIS A 58 -5.41 -9.58 -3.12
CA HIS A 58 -6.64 -9.01 -2.56
C HIS A 58 -7.91 -9.74 -3.03
N LEU A 59 -7.94 -10.14 -4.30
CA LEU A 59 -9.08 -10.89 -4.85
C LEU A 59 -9.18 -12.29 -4.24
N GLU A 60 -8.06 -12.93 -3.92
CA GLU A 60 -8.04 -14.21 -3.18
C GLU A 60 -8.56 -14.05 -1.75
N GLU A 61 -8.11 -13.02 -1.03
CA GLU A 61 -8.50 -12.76 0.36
C GLU A 61 -9.98 -12.39 0.51
N ARG A 62 -10.56 -11.72 -0.48
CA ARG A 62 -11.95 -11.23 -0.46
C ARG A 62 -12.95 -12.15 -1.19
N ASP A 63 -12.48 -13.20 -1.85
CA ASP A 63 -13.26 -13.99 -2.82
C ASP A 63 -13.92 -13.13 -3.91
N GLY A 64 -13.19 -12.10 -4.33
CA GLY A 64 -13.60 -11.11 -5.32
C GLY A 64 -14.01 -9.76 -4.73
N CYS A 65 -13.83 -8.70 -5.52
CA CYS A 65 -14.17 -7.34 -5.11
C CYS A 65 -14.41 -6.41 -6.32
N ARG A 66 -14.90 -5.20 -6.06
CA ARG A 66 -15.08 -4.20 -7.13
C ARG A 66 -13.74 -3.54 -7.44
N ALA A 67 -13.56 -3.10 -8.68
CA ALA A 67 -12.35 -2.35 -9.08
C ALA A 67 -12.18 -1.04 -8.29
N THR A 68 -13.28 -0.45 -7.83
CA THR A 68 -13.28 0.75 -6.97
C THR A 68 -12.68 0.47 -5.60
N ASP A 69 -12.89 -0.73 -5.08
CA ASP A 69 -12.42 -1.12 -3.75
C ASP A 69 -10.90 -1.34 -3.78
N LEU A 70 -10.39 -1.92 -4.89
CA LEU A 70 -8.95 -2.04 -5.15
C LEU A 70 -8.27 -0.67 -5.24
N ALA A 71 -8.90 0.31 -5.92
CA ALA A 71 -8.36 1.65 -6.04
C ALA A 71 -8.25 2.34 -4.68
N ALA A 72 -9.29 2.23 -3.85
CA ALA A 72 -9.30 2.78 -2.50
C ALA A 72 -8.26 2.11 -1.59
N HIS A 73 -8.20 0.78 -1.61
CA HIS A 73 -7.32 0.01 -0.73
C HIS A 73 -5.83 0.21 -1.04
N TYR A 74 -5.45 0.34 -2.32
CA TYR A 74 -4.06 0.51 -2.72
C TYR A 74 -3.64 1.96 -2.96
N ALA A 75 -4.52 2.93 -2.64
CA ALA A 75 -4.33 4.35 -2.96
C ALA A 75 -3.90 4.59 -4.43
N LEU A 76 -4.46 3.79 -5.35
CA LEU A 76 -4.18 3.85 -6.78
C LEU A 76 -5.26 4.65 -7.49
N ASP A 77 -4.88 5.41 -8.51
CA ASP A 77 -5.85 6.07 -9.35
C ASP A 77 -6.68 5.05 -10.15
N LYS A 78 -7.95 5.39 -10.42
CA LYS A 78 -8.89 4.52 -11.15
C LYS A 78 -8.37 4.12 -12.53
N SER A 79 -7.59 4.98 -13.20
CA SER A 79 -7.06 4.69 -14.53
C SER A 79 -5.99 3.60 -14.47
N THR A 80 -5.14 3.61 -13.44
CA THR A 80 -4.13 2.57 -13.21
C THR A 80 -4.78 1.24 -12.88
N VAL A 81 -5.74 1.20 -11.95
CA VAL A 81 -6.45 -0.04 -11.63
C VAL A 81 -7.16 -0.61 -12.86
N SER A 82 -7.88 0.23 -13.62
CA SER A 82 -8.57 -0.21 -14.84
C SER A 82 -7.60 -0.81 -15.86
N ARG A 83 -6.46 -0.16 -16.12
CA ARG A 83 -5.41 -0.70 -17.02
C ARG A 83 -4.88 -2.05 -16.54
N GLN A 84 -4.61 -2.19 -15.24
CA GLN A 84 -4.07 -3.43 -14.67
C GLN A 84 -5.08 -4.57 -14.72
N VAL A 85 -6.33 -4.31 -14.34
CA VAL A 85 -7.43 -5.29 -14.43
C VAL A 85 -7.62 -5.74 -15.88
N SER A 86 -7.65 -4.79 -16.83
CA SER A 86 -7.80 -5.12 -18.25
C SER A 86 -6.64 -5.95 -18.79
N ALA A 87 -5.42 -5.75 -18.28
CA ALA A 87 -4.28 -6.60 -18.62
C ALA A 87 -4.44 -8.02 -18.06
N LEU A 88 -4.88 -8.14 -16.80
CA LEU A 88 -5.11 -9.42 -16.13
C LEU A 88 -6.27 -10.23 -16.75
N GLU A 89 -7.31 -9.56 -17.22
CA GLU A 89 -8.41 -10.20 -17.96
C GLU A 89 -7.94 -10.72 -19.32
N ARG A 90 -7.14 -9.92 -20.06
CA ARG A 90 -6.59 -10.35 -21.35
C ARG A 90 -5.65 -11.56 -21.23
N THR A 91 -4.96 -11.70 -20.10
CA THR A 91 -4.13 -12.87 -19.81
C THR A 91 -4.91 -14.01 -19.15
N GLY A 92 -6.22 -13.87 -18.96
CA GLY A 92 -7.11 -14.90 -18.42
C GLY A 92 -6.90 -15.20 -16.94
N LEU A 93 -6.29 -14.28 -16.18
CA LEU A 93 -6.02 -14.45 -14.74
C LEU A 93 -7.17 -13.94 -13.87
N VAL A 94 -7.93 -12.97 -14.38
CA VAL A 94 -9.10 -12.38 -13.72
C VAL A 94 -10.28 -12.44 -14.67
N GLU A 95 -11.47 -12.56 -14.12
CA GLU A 95 -12.72 -12.42 -14.86
C GLU A 95 -13.68 -11.48 -14.14
N ARG A 96 -14.52 -10.80 -14.92
CA ARG A 96 -15.64 -10.01 -14.41
C ARG A 96 -16.90 -10.84 -14.40
N ARG A 97 -17.57 -10.85 -13.24
CA ARG A 97 -18.90 -11.42 -13.07
C ARG A 97 -19.86 -10.30 -12.66
N VAL A 98 -21.10 -10.42 -13.09
CA VAL A 98 -22.16 -9.53 -12.63
C VAL A 98 -22.45 -9.85 -11.17
N ASP A 99 -22.55 -8.82 -10.34
CA ASP A 99 -22.94 -8.97 -8.94
C ASP A 99 -24.36 -9.57 -8.90
N PRO A 100 -24.58 -10.70 -8.19
CA PRO A 100 -25.89 -11.35 -8.12
C PRO A 100 -26.94 -10.47 -7.43
N ASP A 101 -26.52 -9.54 -6.56
CA ASP A 101 -27.40 -8.67 -5.79
C ASP A 101 -27.63 -7.32 -6.48
N ASP A 102 -26.72 -6.89 -7.36
CA ASP A 102 -26.86 -5.68 -8.17
C ASP A 102 -26.26 -5.83 -9.58
N HIS A 103 -27.12 -6.09 -10.56
CA HIS A 103 -26.70 -6.29 -11.95
C HIS A 103 -25.99 -5.08 -12.61
N ARG A 104 -25.99 -3.91 -11.96
CA ARG A 104 -25.24 -2.73 -12.42
C ARG A 104 -23.78 -2.77 -11.99
N VAL A 105 -23.40 -3.71 -11.14
CA VAL A 105 -22.06 -3.83 -10.58
C VAL A 105 -21.37 -5.07 -11.13
N GLN A 106 -20.09 -4.91 -11.45
CA GLN A 106 -19.20 -6.00 -11.82
C GLN A 106 -18.19 -6.25 -10.70
N VAL A 107 -18.09 -7.51 -10.31
CA VAL A 107 -17.13 -8.01 -9.33
C VAL A 107 -16.04 -8.75 -10.08
N LEU A 108 -14.79 -8.49 -9.69
CA LEU A 108 -13.62 -9.17 -10.22
C LEU A 108 -13.40 -10.45 -9.42
N HIS A 109 -13.10 -11.55 -10.10
CA HIS A 109 -12.73 -12.81 -9.47
C HIS A 109 -11.47 -13.39 -10.11
N LEU A 110 -10.71 -14.15 -9.32
CA LEU A 110 -9.63 -14.97 -9.85
C LEU A 110 -10.20 -16.12 -10.68
N THR A 111 -9.64 -16.32 -11.86
CA THR A 111 -9.81 -17.57 -12.59
C THR A 111 -8.96 -18.67 -11.95
N GLU A 112 -9.16 -19.91 -12.39
CA GLU A 112 -8.30 -21.01 -11.95
C GLU A 112 -6.84 -20.83 -12.38
N ALA A 113 -6.60 -20.19 -13.53
CA ALA A 113 -5.26 -19.83 -13.94
C ALA A 113 -4.66 -18.73 -13.05
N GLY A 114 -5.47 -17.73 -12.68
CA GLY A 114 -5.09 -16.67 -11.74
C GLY A 114 -4.66 -17.23 -10.38
N ARG A 115 -5.45 -18.14 -9.80
CA ARG A 115 -5.12 -18.80 -8.52
C ARG A 115 -3.80 -19.57 -8.59
N ARG A 116 -3.60 -20.39 -9.63
CA ARG A 116 -2.35 -21.18 -9.78
C ARG A 116 -1.11 -20.29 -9.87
N ILE A 117 -1.18 -19.23 -10.66
CA ILE A 117 -0.05 -18.32 -10.83
C ILE A 117 0.20 -17.52 -9.54
N LEU A 118 -0.86 -17.06 -8.87
CA LEU A 118 -0.73 -16.38 -7.58
C LEU A 118 -0.04 -17.28 -6.54
N ALA A 119 -0.44 -18.55 -6.45
CA ALA A 119 0.19 -19.52 -5.55
C ALA A 119 1.68 -19.72 -5.87
N GLN A 120 2.03 -19.87 -7.15
CA GLN A 120 3.43 -20.02 -7.58
C GLN A 120 4.29 -18.80 -7.23
N VAL A 121 3.77 -17.59 -7.49
CA VAL A 121 4.49 -16.34 -7.19
C VAL A 121 4.60 -16.14 -5.67
N THR A 122 3.55 -16.49 -4.92
CA THR A 122 3.55 -16.41 -3.45
C THR A 122 4.62 -17.33 -2.85
N GLU A 123 4.73 -18.56 -3.34
CA GLU A 123 5.76 -19.50 -2.87
C GLU A 123 7.17 -19.00 -3.20
N SER A 124 7.40 -18.53 -4.43
CA SER A 124 8.68 -17.92 -4.82
C SER A 124 9.07 -16.74 -3.92
N ARG A 125 8.10 -15.88 -3.56
CA ARG A 125 8.31 -14.76 -2.63
C ARG A 125 8.62 -15.25 -1.23
N ARG A 126 7.90 -16.26 -0.72
CA ARG A 126 8.16 -16.86 0.59
C ARG A 126 9.56 -17.47 0.65
N ALA A 127 9.97 -18.20 -0.38
CA ALA A 127 11.32 -18.75 -0.49
C ALA A 127 12.39 -17.65 -0.46
N ALA A 128 12.21 -16.57 -1.23
CA ALA A 128 13.14 -15.45 -1.25
C ALA A 128 13.22 -14.70 0.10
N VAL A 129 12.11 -14.60 0.83
CA VAL A 129 12.12 -14.02 2.19
C VAL A 129 12.83 -14.97 3.16
N ARG A 130 12.56 -16.28 3.08
CA ARG A 130 13.20 -17.30 3.92
C ARG A 130 14.71 -17.29 3.73
N GLU A 131 15.19 -17.24 2.48
CA GLU A 131 16.63 -17.18 2.18
C GLU A 131 17.29 -15.94 2.79
N ARG A 132 16.64 -14.77 2.70
CA ARG A 132 17.17 -13.51 3.25
C ARG A 132 17.25 -13.50 4.77
N LEU A 133 16.43 -14.31 5.43
CA LEU A 133 16.32 -14.38 6.89
C LEU A 133 16.84 -15.72 7.42
N ALA A 134 17.57 -16.49 6.61
CA ALA A 134 17.98 -17.85 6.95
C ALA A 134 18.88 -17.91 8.20
N ASP A 135 19.68 -16.87 8.43
CA ASP A 135 20.60 -16.77 9.57
C ASP A 135 19.96 -16.15 10.82
N TRP A 136 18.67 -15.82 10.78
CA TRP A 136 17.97 -15.20 11.91
C TRP A 136 17.46 -16.26 12.88
N SER A 137 17.51 -15.95 14.18
CA SER A 137 16.91 -16.80 15.20
C SER A 137 15.37 -16.77 15.10
N GLU A 138 14.70 -17.83 15.59
CA GLU A 138 13.24 -17.86 15.66
C GLU A 138 12.66 -16.68 16.47
N GLU A 139 13.36 -16.26 17.53
CA GLU A 139 12.98 -15.10 18.35
C GLU A 139 13.06 -13.79 17.56
N ASP A 140 14.12 -13.60 16.76
CA ASP A 140 14.26 -12.41 15.91
C ASP A 140 13.22 -12.37 14.80
N LEU A 141 12.91 -13.52 14.19
CA LEU A 141 11.84 -13.64 13.21
C LEU A 141 10.48 -13.24 13.81
N ALA A 142 10.15 -13.76 14.99
CA ALA A 142 8.92 -13.45 15.69
C ALA A 142 8.83 -11.95 16.06
N ARG A 143 9.91 -11.38 16.61
CA ARG A 143 9.97 -9.94 16.93
C ARG A 143 9.81 -9.07 15.70
N PHE A 144 10.50 -9.38 14.62
CA PHE A 144 10.45 -8.60 13.40
C PHE A 144 9.06 -8.65 12.75
N SER A 145 8.40 -9.81 12.73
CA SER A 145 7.01 -9.93 12.28
C SER A 145 6.08 -9.03 13.10
N ALA A 146 6.18 -9.08 14.43
CA ALA A 146 5.36 -8.26 15.32
C ALA A 146 5.59 -6.75 15.13
N TYR A 147 6.83 -6.33 14.89
CA TYR A 147 7.13 -4.93 14.59
C TYR A 147 6.60 -4.47 13.23
N LEU A 148 6.66 -5.32 12.20
CA LEU A 148 6.08 -5.02 10.88
C LEU A 148 4.56 -4.91 10.94
N GLU A 149 3.89 -5.82 11.65
CA GLU A 149 2.44 -5.74 11.89
C GLU A 149 2.06 -4.46 12.61
N ARG A 150 2.77 -4.13 13.70
CA ARG A 150 2.55 -2.89 14.44
C ARG A 150 2.78 -1.64 13.58
N TYR A 151 3.80 -1.65 12.71
CA TYR A 151 4.08 -0.55 11.79
C TYR A 151 2.95 -0.40 10.74
N ASN A 152 2.50 -1.50 10.15
CA ASN A 152 1.45 -1.50 9.11
C ASN A 152 0.04 -1.29 9.66
N ALA A 153 -0.18 -1.46 10.96
CA ALA A 153 -1.46 -1.16 11.62
C ALA A 153 -1.76 0.36 11.67
N TRP A 154 -0.80 1.22 11.33
CA TRP A 154 -1.04 2.65 11.19
C TRP A 154 -1.93 2.91 9.96
N PRO A 155 -3.12 3.52 10.12
CA PRO A 155 -4.03 3.73 9.00
C PRO A 155 -3.40 4.65 7.96
N ASP A 156 -3.52 4.27 6.68
CA ASP A 156 -3.22 5.17 5.57
C ASP A 156 -3.98 6.48 5.78
N ALA A 157 -3.27 7.62 5.75
CA ALA A 157 -3.93 8.92 5.75
C ALA A 157 -4.94 8.92 4.59
N PRO A 158 -6.19 9.38 4.79
CA PRO A 158 -7.17 9.41 3.73
C PRO A 158 -6.57 10.15 2.53
N ALA A 159 -6.54 9.48 1.37
CA ALA A 159 -6.06 10.06 0.13
C ALA A 159 -6.78 11.39 -0.08
N ASP A 160 -6.05 12.50 0.05
CA ASP A 160 -6.58 13.85 -0.10
C ASP A 160 -7.08 13.98 -1.55
N GLY A 161 -8.40 13.81 -1.70
CA GLY A 161 -9.06 13.60 -2.98
C GLY A 161 -10.48 14.14 -2.97
N ASP A 162 -10.74 15.20 -2.20
CA ASP A 162 -11.89 16.10 -2.39
C ASP A 162 -11.68 17.43 -1.65
N ARG A 163 -10.65 18.20 -2.02
CA ARG A 163 -10.49 19.61 -1.59
C ARG A 163 -10.60 20.60 -2.75
N ASP A 164 -11.16 20.17 -3.88
CA ASP A 164 -11.35 21.07 -5.03
C ASP A 164 -12.69 20.84 -5.74
N ARG A 165 -13.75 20.81 -4.95
CA ARG A 165 -15.10 21.08 -5.44
C ARG A 165 -15.56 22.42 -4.88
N ASP A 166 -15.00 23.48 -5.45
CA ASP A 166 -15.57 24.82 -5.37
C ASP A 166 -17.06 24.74 -5.75
N PRO A 167 -18.02 25.02 -4.84
CA PRO A 167 -19.39 25.23 -5.23
C PRO A 167 -19.43 26.61 -5.89
N GLY A 168 -19.13 26.65 -7.19
CA GLY A 168 -19.21 27.86 -8.00
C GLY A 168 -20.53 28.60 -7.70
N PRO A 169 -20.50 29.94 -7.53
CA PRO A 169 -21.62 30.66 -6.94
C PRO A 169 -22.87 30.50 -7.81
N GLY A 170 -23.92 29.99 -7.18
CA GLY A 170 -25.21 29.75 -7.82
C GLY A 170 -25.75 31.01 -8.49
N HIS A 171 -26.02 30.90 -9.78
CA HIS A 171 -26.82 31.87 -10.53
C HIS A 171 -28.23 31.93 -9.92
N VAL A 172 -28.48 32.94 -9.09
CA VAL A 172 -29.83 33.33 -8.71
C VAL A 172 -30.43 34.12 -9.88
N ARG A 173 -31.31 33.47 -10.63
CA ARG A 173 -32.22 34.12 -11.59
C ARG A 173 -33.25 34.92 -10.79
N TRP A 174 -33.18 36.24 -10.85
CA TRP A 174 -34.30 37.10 -10.43
C TRP A 174 -35.21 37.37 -11.63
N THR A 175 -36.46 36.91 -11.52
CA THR A 175 -37.57 37.23 -12.43
C THR A 175 -38.55 38.13 -11.70
N GLY A 176 -38.99 39.22 -12.34
CA GLY A 176 -40.19 40.00 -11.96
C GLY A 176 -39.87 41.44 -11.50
N THR A 177 -40.03 42.48 -12.33
CA THR A 177 -41.28 43.23 -12.62
C THR A 177 -41.74 44.12 -11.46
N HIS A 178 -41.44 45.42 -11.51
CA HIS A 178 -42.36 46.56 -11.66
C HIS A 178 -41.55 47.86 -11.74
#